data_AF-A0A939BD63-F1
#
_entry.id   AF-A0A939BD63-F1
#
_cell.length_a   1.000
_cell.length_b   1.000
_cell.length_c   1.000
_cell.angle_alpha   90.00
_cell.angle_beta   90.00
_cell.angle_gamma   90.00
#
_symmetry.space_group_name_H-M   'P 1'
#
loop_
_entity.id
_entity.type
_entity.pdbx_description
1 polymer ?
#
loop_
_entity_poly.entity_id
_entity_poly.type
_entity_poly.pdbx_seq_one_letter_code
_entity_poly.pdbx_strand_id
1 'polypeptide(L)'
;MNEIKNKNLFIRVSEKEKNLIERNADRCGLTVSEYLRQRALGYMPRAVLPEVFFSFSDKLDALCVVCEGKISADTEEKIIALIDEITVELILPQKERLVV
;
A
#
# COMPACT_ATOMS: atom_id res chain seq x y z
N MET A 1 -29.97 -10.30 13.14
CA MET A 1 -28.84 -10.95 12.45
C MET A 1 -28.86 -10.44 11.01
N ASN A 2 -27.96 -9.53 10.64
CA ASN A 2 -27.95 -8.98 9.27
C ASN A 2 -27.41 -10.05 8.32
N GLU A 3 -28.23 -10.51 7.38
CA GLU A 3 -27.77 -11.35 6.28
C GLU A 3 -26.74 -10.58 5.45
N ILE A 4 -25.49 -11.05 5.44
CA ILE A 4 -24.48 -10.58 4.49
C ILE A 4 -24.88 -11.14 3.13
N LYS A 5 -25.72 -10.41 2.38
CA LYS A 5 -25.98 -10.72 0.97
C LYS A 5 -24.71 -10.47 0.18
N ASN A 6 -24.14 -11.52 -0.39
CA ASN A 6 -23.03 -11.41 -1.34
C ASN A 6 -23.47 -10.58 -2.55
N LYS A 7 -22.93 -9.37 -2.67
CA LYS A 7 -23.15 -8.48 -3.81
C LYS A 7 -22.04 -8.73 -4.84
N ASN A 8 -22.41 -9.27 -5.99
CA ASN A 8 -21.48 -9.54 -7.09
C ASN A 8 -21.64 -8.46 -8.17
N LEU A 9 -20.51 -8.02 -8.73
CA LEU A 9 -20.46 -7.12 -9.87
C LEU A 9 -19.85 -7.87 -11.06
N PHE A 10 -20.55 -7.87 -12.19
CA PHE A 10 -20.06 -8.45 -13.44
C PHE A 10 -19.75 -7.34 -14.42
N ILE A 11 -18.54 -7.34 -14.98
CA ILE A 11 -18.07 -6.34 -15.93
C ILE A 11 -17.62 -7.08 -17.18
N ARG A 12 -18.05 -6.60 -18.36
CA ARG A 12 -17.54 -7.08 -19.64
C ARG A 12 -16.32 -6.28 -20.02
N VAL A 13 -15.24 -6.97 -20.35
CA VAL A 13 -13.97 -6.39 -20.79
C VAL A 13 -13.49 -7.16 -22.01
N SER A 14 -12.72 -6.49 -22.86
CA SER A 14 -11.95 -7.13 -23.92
C SER A 14 -10.80 -7.96 -23.35
N GLU A 15 -10.26 -8.86 -24.16
CA GLU A 15 -9.08 -9.67 -23.79
C GLU A 15 -7.88 -8.78 -23.43
N LYS A 16 -7.71 -7.65 -24.13
CA LYS A 16 -6.62 -6.70 -23.86
C LYS A 16 -6.78 -6.02 -22.49
N GLU A 17 -7.98 -5.58 -22.15
CA GLU A 17 -8.28 -4.97 -20.85
C GLU A 17 -8.10 -5.98 -19.71
N LYS A 18 -8.58 -7.22 -19.91
CA LYS A 18 -8.40 -8.30 -18.94
C LYS A 18 -6.91 -8.53 -18.63
N ASN A 19 -6.08 -8.69 -19.67
CA ASN A 19 -4.64 -8.88 -19.52
C ASN A 19 -3.96 -7.71 -18.79
N LEU A 20 -4.41 -6.47 -19.04
CA LEU A 20 -3.88 -5.30 -18.34
C LEU A 20 -4.27 -5.29 -16.85
N ILE A 21 -5.52 -5.63 -16.53
CA ILE A 21 -6.01 -5.71 -15.15
C ILE A 21 -5.24 -6.79 -14.38
N GLU A 22 -5.10 -7.98 -14.96
CA GLU A 22 -4.39 -9.10 -14.33
C GLU A 22 -2.92 -8.74 -14.05
N ARG A 23 -2.21 -8.18 -15.03
CA ARG A 23 -0.81 -7.74 -14.85
C ARG A 23 -0.67 -6.65 -13.79
N ASN A 24 -1.59 -5.69 -13.75
CA ASN A 24 -1.51 -4.61 -12.76
C ASN A 24 -1.82 -5.13 -11.35
N ALA A 25 -2.80 -6.02 -11.20
CA ALA A 25 -3.11 -6.66 -9.92
C ALA A 25 -1.92 -7.48 -9.41
N ASP A 26 -1.31 -8.29 -10.29
CA ASP A 26 -0.12 -9.10 -9.99
C ASP A 26 1.07 -8.24 -9.53
N ARG A 27 1.37 -7.15 -10.26
CA ARG A 27 2.43 -6.20 -9.86
C ARG A 27 2.16 -5.56 -8.50
N CYS A 28 0.89 -5.39 -8.11
CA CYS A 28 0.50 -4.87 -6.80
C CYS A 28 0.40 -5.96 -5.73
N GLY A 29 0.63 -7.23 -6.05
CA GLY A 29 0.47 -8.35 -5.12
C GLY A 29 -1.00 -8.59 -4.71
N LEU A 30 -1.96 -8.18 -5.55
CA LEU A 30 -3.39 -8.24 -5.26
C LEU A 30 -4.09 -9.26 -6.15
N THR A 31 -5.20 -9.81 -5.65
CA THR A 31 -6.16 -10.50 -6.53
C THR A 31 -6.83 -9.50 -7.47
N VAL A 32 -7.29 -9.95 -8.64
CA VAL A 32 -8.03 -9.09 -9.60
C VAL A 32 -9.23 -8.42 -8.93
N SER A 33 -10.00 -9.16 -8.12
CA SER A 33 -11.16 -8.60 -7.43
C SER A 33 -10.78 -7.54 -6.40
N GLU A 34 -9.67 -7.72 -5.70
CA GLU A 34 -9.19 -6.74 -4.74
C GLU A 34 -8.66 -5.47 -5.41
N TYR A 35 -7.84 -5.63 -6.45
CA TYR A 35 -7.38 -4.52 -7.28
C TYR A 35 -8.57 -3.69 -7.79
N LEU A 36 -9.58 -4.34 -8.37
CA LEU A 36 -10.77 -3.65 -8.88
C LEU A 36 -11.59 -2.96 -7.77
N ARG A 37 -11.72 -3.56 -6.58
CA ARG A 37 -12.39 -2.91 -5.43
C ARG A 37 -11.65 -1.65 -4.99
N GLN A 38 -10.32 -1.72 -4.90
CA GLN A 38 -9.49 -0.57 -4.53
C GLN A 38 -9.65 0.55 -5.57
N ARG A 39 -9.53 0.22 -6.87
CA ARG A 39 -9.75 1.18 -7.96
C ARG A 39 -11.16 1.79 -7.93
N ALA A 40 -12.20 1.00 -7.69
CA ALA A 40 -13.58 1.49 -7.60
C ALA A 40 -13.83 2.42 -6.40
N LEU A 41 -13.06 2.26 -5.32
CA LEU A 41 -13.09 3.14 -4.15
C LEU A 41 -12.19 4.39 -4.32
N GLY A 42 -11.55 4.55 -5.48
CA GLY A 42 -10.66 5.66 -5.80
C GLY A 42 -9.26 5.52 -5.20
N TYR A 43 -8.84 4.33 -4.79
CA TYR A 43 -7.46 4.08 -4.41
C TYR A 43 -6.59 3.80 -5.64
N MET A 44 -5.31 4.15 -5.53
CA MET A 44 -4.24 3.78 -6.46
C MET A 44 -3.38 2.70 -5.80
N PRO A 45 -3.64 1.41 -6.10
CA PRO A 45 -2.77 0.32 -5.67
C PRO A 45 -1.35 0.55 -6.18
N ARG A 46 -0.37 0.32 -5.32
CA ARG A 46 1.06 0.42 -5.67
C ARG A 46 1.61 -0.94 -5.99
N ALA A 47 2.58 -0.96 -6.90
CA ALA A 47 3.37 -2.15 -7.14
C ALA A 47 4.14 -2.53 -5.86
N VAL A 48 4.26 -3.82 -5.60
CA VAL A 48 5.05 -4.34 -4.47
C VAL A 48 6.50 -3.86 -4.64
N LEU A 49 7.06 -3.33 -3.56
CA LEU A 49 8.45 -2.89 -3.55
C LEU A 49 9.40 -4.11 -3.61
N PRO A 50 10.60 -3.96 -4.19
CA PRO A 50 11.60 -5.02 -4.19
C PRO A 50 11.92 -5.52 -2.77
N GLU A 51 12.27 -6.80 -2.64
CA GLU A 51 12.61 -7.42 -1.34
C GLU A 51 13.69 -6.65 -0.57
N VAL A 52 14.65 -6.06 -1.29
CA VAL A 52 15.72 -5.23 -0.72
C VAL A 52 15.22 -4.01 0.05
N PHE A 53 14.02 -3.51 -0.25
CA PHE A 53 13.40 -2.43 0.51
C PHE A 53 13.02 -2.89 1.92
N PHE A 54 12.44 -4.10 2.05
CA PHE A 54 12.09 -4.65 3.36
C PHE A 54 13.34 -4.92 4.20
N SER A 55 14.40 -5.45 3.60
CA SER A 55 15.69 -5.61 4.29
C SER A 55 16.32 -4.27 4.73
N PHE A 56 15.99 -3.17 4.04
CA PHE A 56 16.38 -1.82 4.46
C PHE A 56 15.51 -1.33 5.63
N SER A 57 14.19 -1.52 5.57
CA SER A 57 13.26 -1.21 6.67
C SER A 57 13.64 -1.96 7.95
N ASP A 58 13.96 -3.25 7.87
CA ASP A 58 14.40 -4.04 9.04
C ASP A 58 15.63 -3.44 9.74
N LYS A 59 16.55 -2.84 8.96
CA LYS A 59 17.74 -2.16 9.50
C LYS A 59 17.40 -0.83 10.15
N LEU A 60 16.41 -0.11 9.63
CA LEU A 60 15.89 1.11 10.27
C LEU A 60 15.25 0.77 11.61
N ASP A 61 14.45 -0.29 11.67
CA ASP A 61 13.84 -0.74 12.92
C ASP A 61 14.89 -1.14 13.95
N ALA A 62 15.92 -1.89 13.53
CA ALA A 62 17.05 -2.22 14.40
C ALA A 62 17.80 -0.97 14.90
N LEU A 63 17.93 0.06 14.06
CA LEU A 63 18.53 1.34 14.46
C LEU A 63 17.66 2.07 15.49
N CYS A 64 16.34 2.09 15.32
CA CYS A 64 15.40 2.67 16.29
C CYS A 64 15.54 2.01 17.66
N VAL A 65 15.61 0.68 17.72
CA VAL A 65 15.84 -0.08 18.97
C VAL A 65 17.18 0.28 19.61
N VAL A 66 18.24 0.45 18.82
CA VAL A 66 19.55 0.84 19.35
C VAL A 66 19.54 2.27 19.89
N CYS A 67 18.78 3.18 19.27
CA CYS A 67 18.69 4.58 19.66
C CYS A 67 17.76 4.86 20.85
N GLU A 68 16.82 3.96 21.12
CA GLU A 68 15.79 4.12 22.18
C GLU A 68 16.41 4.50 23.53
N GLY A 69 16.03 5.68 24.03
CA GLY A 69 16.49 6.22 25.32
C GLY A 69 17.95 6.68 25.34
N LYS A 70 18.65 6.66 24.20
CA LYS A 70 20.05 7.11 24.06
C LYS A 70 20.19 8.45 23.35
N ILE A 71 19.14 8.92 22.70
CA ILE A 71 19.09 10.22 22.04
C ILE A 71 17.97 11.09 22.65
N SER A 72 17.87 12.35 22.23
CA SER A 72 16.84 13.24 22.77
C SER A 72 15.46 12.81 22.28
N ALA A 73 14.43 12.94 23.14
CA ALA A 73 13.05 12.57 22.80
C ALA A 73 12.52 13.32 21.56
N ASP A 74 12.89 14.59 21.37
CA ASP A 74 12.55 15.38 20.17
C ASP A 74 13.16 14.76 18.89
N THR A 75 14.36 14.18 18.99
CA THR A 75 15.00 13.51 17.87
C THR A 75 14.35 12.16 17.57
N GLU A 76 13.98 11.39 18.60
CA GLU A 76 13.25 10.12 18.43
C GLU A 76 11.90 10.34 17.74
N GLU A 77 11.14 11.34 18.19
CA GLU A 77 9.85 11.70 17.60
C GLU A 77 9.99 12.09 16.13
N LYS A 78 11.00 12.88 15.78
CA LYS A 78 11.29 13.25 14.38
C LYS A 78 11.68 12.05 13.52
N ILE A 79 12.44 11.10 14.05
CA ILE A 79 12.82 9.89 13.32
C ILE A 79 11.58 9.03 13.03
N ILE A 80 10.72 8.83 14.04
CA ILE A 80 9.47 8.07 13.87
C ILE A 80 8.57 8.75 12.84
N ALA A 81 8.38 10.07 12.94
CA ALA A 81 7.59 10.83 11.98
C ALA A 81 8.12 10.68 10.54
N LEU A 82 9.44 10.72 10.34
CA LEU A 82 10.06 10.51 9.02
C LEU A 82 9.82 9.09 8.49
N ILE A 83 9.89 8.06 9.35
CA ILE A 83 9.62 6.67 8.94
C ILE A 83 8.15 6.50 8.54
N ASP A 84 7.23 7.12 9.29
CA ASP A 84 5.80 7.13 8.97
C ASP A 84 5.54 7.82 7.62
N GLU A 85 6.18 8.97 7.37
CA GLU A 85 6.09 9.68 6.09
C GLU A 85 6.58 8.81 4.93
N ILE A 86 7.74 8.16 5.07
CA ILE A 86 8.28 7.22 4.07
C ILE A 86 7.30 6.07 3.82
N THR A 87 6.68 5.54 4.87
CA THR A 87 5.71 4.44 4.78
C THR A 87 4.46 4.87 4.03
N VAL A 88 3.93 6.06 4.32
CA VAL A 88 2.79 6.65 3.60
C VAL A 88 3.12 6.89 2.13
N GLU A 89 4.33 7.37 1.84
CA GLU A 89 4.74 7.72 0.49
C GLU A 89 5.05 6.50 -0.38
N LEU A 90 5.66 5.46 0.18
CA LEU A 90 6.17 4.32 -0.60
C LEU A 90 5.30 3.06 -0.50
N ILE A 91 4.70 2.79 0.65
CA ILE A 91 4.01 1.52 0.92
C ILE A 91 2.49 1.67 0.80
N LEU A 92 1.91 2.68 1.46
CA LEU A 92 0.47 2.80 1.55
C LEU A 92 -0.17 3.23 0.22
N PRO A 93 -1.29 2.62 -0.20
CA PRO A 93 -2.02 3.04 -1.38
C PRO A 93 -2.59 4.44 -1.18
N GLN A 94 -2.31 5.35 -2.12
CA GLN A 94 -2.85 6.70 -2.08
C GLN A 94 -4.25 6.75 -2.65
N LYS A 95 -5.09 7.64 -2.14
CA LYS A 95 -6.38 7.96 -2.74
C LYS A 95 -6.14 8.92 -3.91
N GLU A 96 -6.76 8.65 -5.06
CA GLU A 96 -6.76 9.57 -6.20
C GLU A 96 -7.20 10.94 -5.69
N ARG A 97 -6.33 11.95 -5.82
CA ARG A 97 -6.74 13.33 -5.57
C ARG A 97 -7.78 13.66 -6.63
N LEU A 98 -9.00 13.96 -6.21
CA LEU A 98 -9.99 14.56 -7.10
C LEU A 98 -9.38 15.87 -7.58
N VAL A 99 -8.98 15.91 -8.85
CA VAL A 99 -8.62 17.16 -9.51
C VAL A 99 -9.94 17.88 -9.72
N VAL A 100 -10.27 18.80 -8.80
CA VAL A 100 -11.39 19.74 -8.92
C VAL A 100 -10.89 21.00 -9.59
#